data_AF-A0A0V0TCE2-F1
#
_entry.id   AF-A0A0V0TCE2-F1
#
_cell.length_a   1.000
_cell.length_b   1.000
_cell.length_c   1.000
_cell.angle_alpha   90.00
_cell.angle_beta   90.00
_cell.angle_gamma   90.00
#
_symmetry.space_group_name_H-M   'P 1'
#
loop_
_entity.id
_entity.type
_entity.pdbx_description
1 polymer ?
#
loop_
_entity_poly.entity_id
_entity_poly.type
_entity_poly.pdbx_seq_one_letter_code
_entity_poly.pdbx_strand_id
1 'polypeptide(L)'
;MELEEELIDLQTNEELKPKYQNGYHFFWLQKQISDLYPGLWRIVRKFLLAFLSSHLDERGFSVVTDLLTKKRSRLQIAKRGDLQLFLTNTEPKVYRLVAMHQPHPSH
;
A
#
# COMPACT_ATOMS: atom_id res chain seq x y z
N MET A 1 0.26 -13.80 30.13
CA MET A 1 1.21 -14.94 30.09
C MET A 1 1.69 -15.19 28.68
N GLU A 2 0.95 -15.86 27.77
CA GLU A 2 1.50 -16.22 26.43
C GLU A 2 2.10 -15.04 25.63
N LEU A 3 1.45 -13.87 25.64
CA LEU A 3 1.91 -12.72 24.84
C LEU A 3 3.14 -12.02 25.43
N GLU A 4 3.28 -12.05 26.76
CA GLU A 4 4.46 -11.52 27.45
C GLU A 4 5.65 -12.46 27.29
N GLU A 5 5.42 -13.77 27.30
CA GLU A 5 6.43 -14.79 27.02
C GLU A 5 6.94 -14.69 25.58
N GLU A 6 6.04 -14.57 24.60
CA GLU A 6 6.41 -14.32 23.20
C GLU A 6 7.23 -13.03 23.05
N LEU A 7 6.91 -11.98 23.81
CA LEU A 7 7.64 -10.71 23.76
C LEU A 7 9.04 -10.83 24.36
N ILE A 8 9.17 -11.54 25.48
CA ILE A 8 10.46 -11.79 26.15
C ILE A 8 11.37 -12.62 25.24
N ASP A 9 10.84 -13.69 24.64
CA ASP A 9 11.59 -14.55 23.72
C ASP A 9 12.03 -13.78 22.47
N LEU A 10 11.13 -13.00 21.86
CA LEU A 10 11.46 -12.14 20.72
C LEU A 10 12.57 -11.13 21.04
N GLN A 11 12.58 -10.55 22.24
CA GLN A 11 13.60 -9.59 22.67
C GLN A 11 14.96 -10.24 22.95
N THR A 12 14.96 -11.48 23.44
CA THR A 12 16.19 -12.22 23.76
C THR A 12 16.77 -12.96 22.55
N ASN A 13 16.01 -13.10 21.47
CA ASN A 13 16.47 -13.76 20.25
C ASN A 13 17.45 -12.90 19.43
N GLU A 14 18.74 -13.11 19.68
CA GLU A 14 19.87 -12.47 18.99
C GLU A 14 19.88 -12.72 17.47
N GLU A 15 19.35 -13.85 17.00
CA GLU A 15 19.33 -14.20 15.56
C GLU A 15 18.32 -13.35 14.78
N LEU A 16 17.30 -12.81 15.45
CA LEU A 16 16.26 -11.98 14.84
C LEU A 16 16.65 -10.50 14.80
N LYS A 17 17.62 -10.05 15.61
CA LYS A 17 18.15 -8.67 15.61
C LYS A 17 18.63 -8.19 14.23
N PRO A 18 19.44 -8.93 13.46
CA PRO A 18 19.83 -8.48 12.12
C PRO A 18 18.64 -8.46 11.14
N LYS A 19 17.65 -9.34 11.30
CA LYS A 19 16.45 -9.36 10.44
C LYS A 19 15.58 -8.11 10.64
N TYR A 20 15.59 -7.53 11.82
CA TYR A 20 14.93 -6.24 12.10
C TYR A 20 15.55 -5.07 11.33
N GLN A 21 16.85 -5.11 11.03
CA GLN A 21 17.53 -4.03 10.30
C GLN A 21 17.04 -3.89 8.86
N ASN A 22 16.49 -4.96 8.29
CA ASN A 22 15.89 -4.94 6.95
C ASN A 22 14.49 -4.30 6.91
N GLY A 23 14.03 -3.73 8.02
CA GLY A 23 12.78 -3.00 8.14
C GLY A 23 11.65 -3.81 8.74
N TYR A 24 10.81 -3.15 9.54
CA TYR A 24 9.78 -3.80 10.35
C TYR A 24 8.74 -4.55 9.52
N HIS A 25 8.34 -4.02 8.35
CA HIS A 25 7.39 -4.69 7.47
C HIS A 25 7.92 -6.05 6.99
N PHE A 26 9.19 -6.08 6.59
CA PHE A 26 9.82 -7.27 6.02
C PHE A 26 10.08 -8.32 7.08
N PHE A 27 10.29 -7.91 8.33
CA PHE A 27 10.38 -8.80 9.48
C PHE A 27 9.04 -9.48 9.78
N TRP A 28 8.00 -8.69 10.01
CA TRP A 28 6.70 -9.21 10.48
C TRP A 28 5.91 -9.95 9.40
N LEU A 29 6.12 -9.66 8.10
CA LEU A 29 5.43 -10.35 7.00
C LEU A 29 6.00 -11.76 6.71
N GLN A 30 7.04 -12.20 7.41
CA GLN A 30 7.60 -13.54 7.24
C GLN A 30 6.69 -14.59 7.88
N LYS A 31 6.38 -15.65 7.12
CA LYS A 31 5.58 -16.78 7.62
C LYS A 31 6.17 -17.40 8.89
N GLN A 32 7.50 -17.52 8.94
CA GLN A 32 8.22 -18.04 10.11
C GLN A 32 7.91 -17.25 11.39
N ILE A 33 7.83 -15.91 11.31
CA ILE A 33 7.56 -15.05 12.48
C ILE A 33 6.09 -15.18 12.91
N SER A 34 5.17 -15.34 11.96
CA SER A 34 3.76 -15.61 12.25
C SER A 34 3.55 -16.96 12.95
N ASP A 35 4.37 -17.96 12.64
CA ASP A 35 4.25 -19.30 13.22
C ASP A 35 4.92 -19.39 14.61
N LEU A 36 6.03 -18.67 14.81
CA LEU A 36 6.77 -18.62 16.09
C LEU A 36 6.12 -17.71 17.13
N TYR A 37 5.53 -16.59 16.70
CA TYR A 37 4.94 -15.57 17.59
C TYR A 37 3.50 -15.24 17.18
N PRO A 38 2.57 -16.21 17.25
CA PRO A 38 1.21 -16.04 16.75
C PRO A 38 0.41 -14.98 17.53
N GLY A 39 0.63 -14.83 18.83
CA GLY A 39 -0.01 -13.83 19.68
C GLY A 39 0.39 -12.41 19.29
N LEU A 40 1.70 -12.16 19.19
CA LEU A 40 2.27 -10.88 18.76
C LEU A 40 1.88 -10.56 17.31
N TRP A 41 1.96 -11.54 16.41
CA TRP A 41 1.58 -11.35 15.01
C TRP A 41 0.13 -10.89 14.87
N ARG A 42 -0.81 -11.45 15.64
CA ARG A 42 -2.22 -11.05 15.61
C ARG A 42 -2.42 -9.57 15.94
N ILE A 43 -1.60 -9.02 16.83
CA ILE A 43 -1.63 -7.60 17.21
C ILE A 43 -0.98 -6.75 16.12
N VAL A 44 0.26 -7.09 15.74
CA VAL A 44 1.02 -6.33 14.73
C VAL A 44 0.29 -6.28 13.39
N ARG A 45 -0.36 -7.36 12.99
CA ARG A 45 -1.18 -7.41 11.77
C ARG A 45 -2.29 -6.36 11.77
N LYS A 46 -2.94 -6.10 12.92
CA LYS A 46 -3.99 -5.07 13.01
C LYS A 46 -3.39 -3.67 12.84
N PHE A 47 -2.23 -3.41 13.44
CA PHE A 47 -1.52 -2.15 13.26
C PHE A 47 -1.06 -1.95 11.82
N LEU A 48 -0.48 -2.98 11.19
CA LEU A 48 -0.07 -2.93 9.79
C LEU A 48 -1.26 -2.68 8.86
N LEU A 49 -2.39 -3.34 9.09
CA LEU A 49 -3.61 -3.14 8.30
C LEU A 49 -4.18 -1.73 8.48
N ALA A 50 -4.30 -1.26 9.73
CA ALA A 50 -4.82 0.07 10.04
C ALA A 50 -3.92 1.19 9.46
N PHE A 51 -2.60 1.01 9.55
CA PHE A 51 -1.62 1.92 8.98
C PHE A 51 -1.67 1.94 7.44
N LEU A 52 -1.79 0.76 6.82
CA LEU A 52 -1.92 0.67 5.37
C LEU A 52 -3.21 1.33 4.89
N SER A 53 -4.34 1.12 5.59
CA SER A 53 -5.60 1.77 5.24
C SER A 53 -5.55 3.28 5.41
N SER A 54 -5.03 3.80 6.53
CA SER A 54 -4.96 5.25 6.74
C SER A 54 -4.04 5.92 5.72
N HIS A 55 -2.90 5.31 5.40
CA HIS A 55 -1.98 5.82 4.39
C HIS A 55 -2.58 5.81 2.98
N LEU A 56 -3.37 4.77 2.65
CA LEU A 56 -4.07 4.70 1.37
C LEU A 56 -5.21 5.72 1.30
N ASP A 57 -5.94 5.91 2.40
CA ASP A 57 -7.00 6.90 2.49
C ASP A 57 -6.43 8.32 2.38
N GLU A 58 -5.38 8.64 3.15
CA GLU A 58 -4.69 9.93 3.09
C GLU A 58 -4.13 10.22 1.70
N ARG A 59 -3.49 9.24 1.06
CA ARG A 59 -3.05 9.38 -0.34
C ARG A 59 -4.23 9.53 -1.30
N GLY A 60 -5.31 8.77 -1.11
CA GLY A 60 -6.57 8.91 -1.82
C GLY A 60 -7.11 10.33 -1.77
N PHE A 61 -7.27 10.87 -0.57
CA PHE A 61 -7.74 12.23 -0.33
C PHE A 61 -6.79 13.28 -0.91
N SER A 62 -5.47 13.09 -0.77
CA SER A 62 -4.47 13.99 -1.35
C SER A 62 -4.60 14.05 -2.87
N VAL A 63 -4.68 12.90 -3.54
CA VAL A 63 -4.85 12.81 -5.00
C VAL A 63 -6.16 13.45 -5.45
N VAL A 64 -7.27 13.16 -4.77
CA VAL A 64 -8.58 13.77 -5.06
C VAL A 64 -8.51 15.30 -4.89
N THR A 65 -7.85 15.77 -3.84
CA THR A 65 -7.72 17.21 -3.56
C THR A 65 -6.85 17.90 -4.60
N ASP A 66 -5.70 17.32 -4.96
CA ASP A 66 -4.83 17.84 -6.02
C ASP A 66 -5.55 17.86 -7.37
N LEU A 67 -6.37 16.85 -7.66
CA LEU A 67 -7.17 16.80 -8.89
C LEU A 67 -8.23 17.90 -8.93
N LEU A 68 -8.92 18.14 -7.81
CA LEU A 68 -9.96 19.18 -7.68
C LEU A 68 -9.38 20.60 -7.67
N THR A 69 -8.21 20.81 -7.05
CA THR A 69 -7.62 22.15 -6.86
C THR A 69 -6.70 22.58 -8.00
N LYS A 70 -5.85 21.68 -8.53
CA LYS A 70 -4.84 22.02 -9.56
C LYS A 70 -5.26 21.64 -10.98
N LYS A 71 -6.06 20.59 -11.16
CA LYS A 71 -6.46 20.07 -12.48
C LYS A 71 -7.96 20.28 -12.74
N ARG A 72 -8.39 21.55 -12.76
CA ARG A 72 -9.78 21.98 -13.02
C ARG A 72 -10.37 21.60 -14.39
N SER A 73 -9.75 20.75 -15.20
CA SER A 73 -10.27 20.38 -16.51
C SER A 73 -10.05 18.89 -16.86
N ARG A 74 -11.18 18.20 -17.07
CA ARG A 74 -11.35 16.98 -17.90
C ARG A 74 -11.05 15.58 -17.33
N LEU A 75 -10.64 15.39 -16.08
CA LEU A 75 -10.40 14.03 -15.55
C LEU A 75 -11.56 13.55 -14.67
N GLN A 76 -12.24 12.49 -15.11
CA GLN A 76 -13.41 11.92 -14.42
C GLN A 76 -12.95 10.90 -13.38
N ILE A 77 -12.81 11.36 -12.14
CA ILE A 77 -12.32 10.62 -10.95
C ILE A 77 -12.93 9.23 -10.81
N ALA A 78 -14.25 9.11 -11.02
CA ALA A 78 -14.99 7.87 -10.80
C ALA A 78 -15.20 7.01 -12.06
N LYS A 79 -15.04 7.56 -13.27
CA LYS A 79 -15.48 6.90 -14.52
C LYS A 79 -14.35 6.40 -15.42
N ARG A 80 -13.12 6.91 -15.28
CA ARG A 80 -12.00 6.58 -16.21
C ARG A 80 -10.86 5.76 -15.58
N GLY A 81 -10.94 5.46 -14.29
CA GLY A 81 -9.86 4.76 -13.57
C GLY A 81 -8.65 5.64 -13.24
N ASP A 82 -8.73 6.96 -13.45
CA ASP A 82 -7.63 7.91 -13.21
C ASP A 82 -7.17 7.88 -11.74
N LEU A 83 -8.10 7.72 -10.79
CA LEU A 83 -7.79 7.58 -9.38
C LEU A 83 -7.05 6.26 -9.09
N GLN A 84 -7.45 5.16 -9.73
CA GLN A 84 -6.77 3.87 -9.61
C GLN A 84 -5.34 3.93 -10.14
N LEU A 85 -5.14 4.61 -11.26
CA LEU A 85 -3.84 4.80 -11.94
C LEU A 85 -2.88 5.67 -11.14
N PHE A 86 -3.40 6.53 -10.26
CA PHE A 86 -2.59 7.37 -9.37
C PHE A 86 -2.29 6.69 -8.03
N LEU A 87 -3.23 5.88 -7.51
CA LEU A 87 -3.08 5.18 -6.24
C LEU A 87 -2.24 3.90 -6.36
N THR A 88 -2.38 3.21 -7.48
CA THR A 88 -1.52 2.08 -7.83
C THR A 88 -0.48 2.63 -8.79
N ASN A 89 0.81 2.36 -8.55
CA ASN A 89 1.93 2.82 -9.39
C ASN A 89 1.95 2.07 -10.75
N THR A 90 0.77 1.92 -11.37
CA THR A 90 0.47 1.07 -12.51
C THR A 90 0.67 1.90 -13.77
N GLU A 91 1.51 1.41 -14.68
CA GLU A 91 1.71 2.08 -15.96
C GLU A 91 0.40 2.15 -16.77
N PRO A 92 0.02 3.34 -17.27
CA PRO A 92 -1.13 3.45 -18.14
C PRO A 92 -0.87 2.65 -19.41
N LYS A 93 -1.85 1.84 -19.85
CA LYS A 93 -1.80 1.13 -21.14
C LYS A 93 -2.02 2.10 -22.31
N VAL A 94 -1.11 3.06 -22.48
CA VAL A 94 -1.15 4.13 -23.49
C VAL A 94 -1.27 3.56 -24.90
N TYR A 95 -0.60 2.44 -25.19
CA TYR A 95 -0.64 1.77 -26.49
C TYR A 95 -2.06 1.38 -26.94
N ARG A 96 -2.93 0.97 -26.03
CA ARG A 96 -4.34 0.66 -26.35
C ARG A 96 -5.17 1.90 -26.65
N LEU A 97 -4.86 3.02 -25.98
CA LEU A 97 -5.54 4.30 -26.23
C LEU A 97 -5.17 4.88 -27.59
N VAL A 98 -3.90 4.77 -27.97
CA VAL A 98 -3.40 5.20 -29.30
C VAL A 98 -4.00 4.33 -30.39
N ALA A 99 -4.11 3.01 -30.19
CA ALA A 99 -4.72 2.11 -31.16
C ALA A 99 -6.22 2.36 -31.40
N MET A 100 -6.94 2.93 -30.42
CA MET A 100 -8.35 3.30 -30.57
C MET A 100 -8.57 4.74 -31.07
N HIS A 101 -7.51 5.53 -31.23
CA HIS A 101 -7.63 6.90 -31.68
C HIS A 101 -7.85 6.96 -33.19
N GLN A 102 -9.11 7.14 -33.62
CA GLN A 102 -9.41 7.42 -35.02
C GLN A 102 -8.99 8.87 -35.38
N PRO A 103 -8.22 9.07 -36.47
CA PRO A 103 -7.94 10.41 -36.97
C PRO A 103 -9.27 11.02 -37.44
N HIS A 104 -9.73 12.04 -36.72
CA HIS A 104 -10.86 12.84 -37.20
C HIS A 104 -10.34 13.75 -38.31
N PRO A 105 -10.89 13.68 -39.53
CA PRO A 105 -10.53 14.63 -40.57
C PRO A 105 -11.03 16.01 -40.16
N SER A 106 -10.11 16.96 -40.05
CA SER A 106 -10.43 18.38 -39.87
C SER A 106 -11.11 18.89 -41.15
N HIS A 107 -12.25 19.57 -41.00
CA HIS A 107 -12.98 20.23 -42.08
C HIS A 107 -12.48 21.64 -42.35
#